data_AF-A0AAU1I9U4-F1
#
_entry.id   AF-A0AAU1I9U4-F1
#
_cell.length_a   1.000
_cell.length_b   1.000
_cell.length_c   1.000
_cell.angle_alpha   90.00
_cell.angle_beta   90.00
_cell.angle_gamma   90.00
#
_symmetry.space_group_name_H-M   'P 1'
#
loop_
_entity.id
_entity.type
_entity.pdbx_description
1 polymer ?
#
loop_
_entity_poly.entity_id
_entity_poly.type
_entity_poly.pdbx_seq_one_letter_code
_entity_poly.pdbx_strand_id
1 'polypeptide(L)'
;MAGVRAPEPERPYGYVGPAELYATVRPDSEGRVVRSAADLGAWLAECSPAERAEPFTYVVGTDGWLRLAARRSEHVACAGGRDVLAAGEMLFEPDTGCGTAVEISNQSTGYCPDLDSWTAVARALDRAGVGHPGGFTHTLVFRRCEGCGERAIVREDDFVCVFCGGNLPEQWNLAP
;
A
#
# COMPACT_ATOMS: atom_id res chain seq x y z
N MET A 1 -20.39 25.71 -13.49
CA MET A 1 -20.09 25.01 -12.22
C MET A 1 -20.17 23.52 -12.51
N ALA A 2 -19.04 22.88 -12.74
CA ALA A 2 -19.00 21.43 -12.94
C ALA A 2 -19.26 20.77 -11.58
N GLY A 3 -20.29 19.94 -11.50
CA GLY A 3 -20.62 19.21 -10.28
C GLY A 3 -19.44 18.33 -9.88
N VAL A 4 -18.99 18.47 -8.63
CA VAL A 4 -18.05 17.52 -8.03
C VAL A 4 -18.75 16.18 -8.00
N ARG A 5 -18.33 15.28 -8.90
CA ARG A 5 -18.76 13.88 -8.89
C ARG A 5 -18.36 13.33 -7.53
N ALA A 6 -19.33 12.76 -6.79
CA ALA A 6 -19.01 12.07 -5.55
C ALA A 6 -17.88 11.05 -5.85
N PRO A 7 -16.87 10.94 -4.99
CA PRO A 7 -15.79 10.01 -5.26
C PRO A 7 -16.34 8.60 -5.39
N GLU A 8 -15.87 7.87 -6.40
CA GLU A 8 -16.20 6.46 -6.55
C GLU A 8 -15.76 5.70 -5.29
N PRO A 9 -16.54 4.69 -4.85
CA PRO A 9 -16.19 3.89 -3.69
C PRO A 9 -14.82 3.24 -3.92
N GLU A 10 -13.96 3.28 -2.89
CA GLU A 10 -12.61 2.73 -2.97
C GLU A 10 -12.68 1.20 -3.13
N ARG A 11 -11.92 0.67 -4.10
CA ARG A 11 -11.85 -0.76 -4.39
C ARG A 11 -11.12 -1.48 -3.25
N PRO A 12 -11.71 -2.52 -2.62
CA PRO A 12 -10.98 -3.39 -1.71
C PRO A 12 -10.08 -4.35 -2.50
N TYR A 13 -8.90 -4.60 -1.95
CA TYR A 13 -7.88 -5.52 -2.44
C TYR A 13 -7.76 -6.70 -1.47
N GLY A 14 -8.10 -7.89 -1.95
CA GLY A 14 -7.91 -9.14 -1.20
C GLY A 14 -6.47 -9.65 -1.30
N TYR A 15 -6.06 -10.46 -0.32
CA TYR A 15 -4.74 -11.08 -0.34
C TYR A 15 -4.68 -12.17 -1.43
N VAL A 16 -3.71 -12.05 -2.34
CA VAL A 16 -3.45 -12.96 -3.45
C VAL A 16 -2.05 -13.58 -3.40
N GLY A 17 -1.31 -13.30 -2.32
CA GLY A 17 0.04 -13.82 -2.10
C GLY A 17 0.08 -15.29 -1.64
N PRO A 18 1.28 -15.81 -1.35
CA PRO A 18 1.49 -17.17 -0.87
C PRO A 18 0.69 -17.48 0.42
N ALA A 19 0.01 -18.62 0.44
CA ALA A 19 -0.83 -19.03 1.58
C ALA A 19 0.00 -19.23 2.87
N GLU A 20 1.28 -19.55 2.75
CA GLU A 20 2.21 -19.73 3.87
C GLU A 20 2.41 -18.42 4.63
N LEU A 21 2.48 -17.29 3.93
CA LEU A 21 2.60 -15.97 4.55
C LEU A 21 1.28 -15.59 5.23
N TYR A 22 0.13 -15.87 4.60
CA TYR A 22 -1.18 -15.69 5.23
C TYR A 22 -1.31 -16.50 6.53
N ALA A 23 -0.83 -17.74 6.53
CA ALA A 23 -0.88 -18.62 7.70
C ALA A 23 0.02 -18.16 8.87
N THR A 24 0.96 -17.22 8.62
CA THR A 24 1.83 -16.67 9.67
C THR A 24 1.21 -15.50 10.42
N VAL A 25 0.06 -14.98 9.95
CA VAL A 25 -0.67 -13.88 10.62
C VAL A 25 -1.11 -14.35 12.01
N ARG A 26 -0.73 -13.58 13.03
CA ARG A 26 -1.07 -13.87 14.43
C ARG A 26 -2.02 -12.79 14.95
N PRO A 27 -2.84 -13.10 15.97
CA PRO A 27 -3.39 -12.07 16.83
C PRO A 27 -2.27 -11.11 17.26
N ASP A 28 -2.54 -9.81 17.21
CA ASP A 28 -1.61 -8.73 17.57
C ASP A 28 -0.42 -8.50 16.61
N SER A 29 -0.36 -9.17 15.45
CA SER A 29 0.66 -8.85 14.42
C SER A 29 0.29 -7.64 13.54
N GLU A 30 -0.85 -7.00 13.81
CA GLU A 30 -1.36 -5.87 13.04
C GLU A 30 -0.46 -4.64 13.15
N GLY A 31 -0.40 -3.88 12.05
CA GLY A 31 0.33 -2.62 12.03
C GLY A 31 -0.24 -1.61 13.02
N ARG A 32 0.63 -0.70 13.47
CA ARG A 32 0.26 0.42 14.33
C ARG A 32 -0.66 1.37 13.57
N VAL A 33 -1.87 1.54 14.07
CA VAL A 33 -2.83 2.51 13.52
C VAL A 33 -2.34 3.93 13.78
N VAL A 34 -2.27 4.75 12.72
CA VAL A 34 -1.93 6.18 12.79
C VAL A 34 -3.21 7.00 12.66
N ARG A 35 -3.69 7.58 13.77
CA ARG A 35 -4.90 8.43 13.76
C ARG A 35 -4.58 9.92 13.66
N SER A 36 -3.34 10.30 13.91
CA SER A 36 -2.90 11.69 13.93
C SER A 36 -1.40 11.81 13.66
N ALA A 37 -0.93 13.01 13.34
CA ALA A 37 0.49 13.33 13.25
C ALA A 37 1.23 13.07 14.57
N ALA A 38 0.54 13.22 15.72
CA ALA A 38 1.12 12.89 17.02
C ALA A 38 1.30 11.38 17.21
N ASP A 39 0.35 10.55 16.73
CA ASP A 39 0.49 9.09 16.73
C ASP A 39 1.69 8.65 15.89
N LEU A 40 1.86 9.26 14.71
CA LEU A 40 3.00 9.02 13.84
C LEU A 40 4.31 9.43 14.53
N GLY A 41 4.37 10.64 15.08
CA GLY A 41 5.55 11.15 15.77
C GLY A 41 5.95 10.29 16.97
N ALA A 42 4.98 9.83 17.77
CA ALA A 42 5.22 8.93 18.89
C ALA A 42 5.80 7.59 18.42
N TRP A 43 5.23 7.00 17.37
CA TRP A 43 5.74 5.73 16.83
C TRP A 43 7.14 5.88 16.22
N LEU A 44 7.40 6.92 15.44
CA LEU A 44 8.73 7.19 14.89
C LEU A 44 9.78 7.43 15.98
N ALA A 45 9.39 8.03 17.12
CA ALA A 45 10.28 8.22 18.26
C ALA A 45 10.65 6.90 18.97
N GLU A 46 9.83 5.86 18.84
CA GLU A 46 10.14 4.50 19.34
C GLU A 46 11.11 3.75 18.40
N CYS A 47 11.15 4.11 17.11
CA CYS A 47 12.03 3.49 16.11
C CYS A 47 13.49 3.97 16.25
N SER A 48 14.43 3.05 16.03
CA SER A 48 15.84 3.39 15.93
C SER A 48 16.11 4.30 14.70
N PRO A 49 17.19 5.10 14.71
CA PRO A 49 17.57 5.90 13.54
C PRO A 49 17.75 5.07 12.26
N ALA A 50 18.23 3.83 12.38
CA ALA A 50 18.39 2.93 11.24
C ALA A 50 17.04 2.46 10.68
N GLU A 51 16.05 2.19 11.54
CA GLU A 51 14.69 1.86 11.09
C GLU A 51 13.99 3.05 10.44
N ARG A 52 14.18 4.27 10.98
CA ARG A 52 13.61 5.49 10.38
C ARG A 52 14.18 5.85 9.02
N ALA A 53 15.39 5.38 8.70
CA ALA A 53 16.03 5.60 7.39
C ALA A 53 15.52 4.62 6.31
N GLU A 54 14.70 3.65 6.68
CA GLU A 54 14.22 2.58 5.83
C GLU A 54 12.71 2.74 5.59
N PRO A 55 12.18 2.46 4.38
CA PRO A 55 10.74 2.53 4.14
C PRO A 55 9.96 1.56 5.03
N PHE A 56 8.90 2.04 5.64
CA PHE A 56 7.96 1.25 6.43
C PHE A 56 6.93 0.57 5.55
N THR A 57 6.52 -0.62 5.95
CA THR A 57 5.39 -1.33 5.35
C THR A 57 4.09 -0.65 5.81
N TYR A 58 3.22 -0.28 4.87
CA TYR A 58 1.92 0.30 5.19
C TYR A 58 0.76 -0.47 4.56
N VAL A 59 -0.39 -0.37 5.21
CA VAL A 59 -1.70 -0.67 4.61
C VAL A 59 -2.71 0.40 4.99
N VAL A 60 -3.67 0.66 4.11
CA VAL A 60 -4.89 1.37 4.45
C VAL A 60 -5.98 0.33 4.62
N GLY A 61 -6.51 0.18 5.84
CA GLY A 61 -7.58 -0.78 6.10
C GLY A 61 -8.89 -0.36 5.44
N THR A 62 -9.85 -1.28 5.34
CA THR A 62 -11.23 -0.97 4.88
C THR A 62 -11.99 0.00 5.79
N ASP A 63 -11.46 0.28 6.98
CA ASP A 63 -11.91 1.34 7.89
C ASP A 63 -11.31 2.73 7.55
N GLY A 64 -10.51 2.82 6.49
CA GLY A 64 -9.88 4.05 6.01
C GLY A 64 -8.71 4.53 6.87
N TRP A 65 -8.21 3.72 7.79
CA TRP A 65 -7.08 4.08 8.63
C TRP A 65 -5.76 3.52 8.11
N LEU A 66 -4.73 4.38 8.13
CA LEU A 66 -3.34 4.00 7.89
C LEU A 66 -2.84 3.13 9.03
N ARG A 67 -2.20 2.01 8.68
CA ARG A 67 -1.46 1.14 9.58
C ARG A 67 -0.03 1.03 9.10
N LEU A 68 0.92 1.13 10.03
CA LEU A 68 2.35 1.06 9.75
C LEU A 68 3.02 -0.10 10.49
N ALA A 69 3.99 -0.71 9.86
CA ALA A 69 4.85 -1.73 10.44
C ALA A 69 6.30 -1.49 10.02
N ALA A 70 7.25 -2.04 10.78
CA ALA A 70 8.67 -2.00 10.43
C ALA A 70 8.90 -2.61 9.04
N ARG A 71 9.96 -2.16 8.35
CA ARG A 71 10.33 -2.69 7.03
C ARG A 71 10.47 -4.21 7.04
N ARG A 72 10.10 -4.85 5.92
CA ARG A 72 10.07 -6.32 5.74
C ARG A 72 9.02 -7.04 6.58
N SER A 73 8.13 -6.31 7.24
CA SER A 73 6.89 -6.91 7.72
C SER A 73 6.04 -7.30 6.52
N GLU A 74 5.34 -8.42 6.61
CA GLU A 74 4.40 -8.81 5.57
C GLU A 74 3.18 -7.87 5.59
N HIS A 75 2.75 -7.36 4.42
CA HIS A 75 1.54 -6.51 4.34
C HIS A 75 0.32 -7.22 4.93
N VAL A 76 0.22 -8.55 4.75
CA VAL A 76 -0.89 -9.35 5.27
C VAL A 76 -0.90 -9.41 6.80
N ALA A 77 0.27 -9.44 7.43
CA ALA A 77 0.37 -9.32 8.88
C ALA A 77 0.00 -7.90 9.33
N CYS A 78 0.51 -6.87 8.64
CA CYS A 78 0.17 -5.46 8.91
C CYS A 78 -1.35 -5.19 8.81
N ALA A 79 -2.04 -5.86 7.88
CA ALA A 79 -3.49 -5.80 7.70
C ALA A 79 -4.29 -6.67 8.69
N GLY A 80 -3.65 -7.56 9.44
CA GLY A 80 -4.33 -8.56 10.27
C GLY A 80 -5.08 -9.60 9.45
N GLY A 81 -4.58 -9.94 8.26
CA GLY A 81 -5.18 -10.94 7.36
C GLY A 81 -6.44 -10.48 6.62
N ARG A 82 -6.76 -9.17 6.67
CA ARG A 82 -7.96 -8.59 6.07
C ARG A 82 -7.68 -7.95 4.72
N ASP A 83 -8.76 -7.66 3.98
CA ASP A 83 -8.71 -6.83 2.78
C ASP A 83 -8.26 -5.40 3.12
N VAL A 84 -7.67 -4.73 2.14
CA VAL A 84 -7.12 -3.38 2.26
C VAL A 84 -7.62 -2.49 1.14
N LEU A 85 -7.58 -1.17 1.33
CA LEU A 85 -7.84 -0.19 0.27
C LEU A 85 -6.55 0.24 -0.44
N ALA A 86 -5.41 0.06 0.23
CA ALA A 86 -4.08 0.26 -0.33
C ALA A 86 -3.04 -0.52 0.48
N ALA A 87 -1.92 -0.86 -0.14
CA ALA A 87 -0.77 -1.48 0.51
C ALA A 87 0.52 -1.12 -0.24
N GLY A 88 1.61 -0.94 0.49
CA GLY A 88 2.90 -0.65 -0.11
C GLY A 88 3.95 -0.27 0.92
N GLU A 89 4.89 0.57 0.49
CA GLU A 89 5.99 1.05 1.33
C GLU A 89 5.98 2.58 1.41
N MET A 90 6.33 3.13 2.58
CA MET A 90 6.31 4.57 2.83
C MET A 90 7.50 5.00 3.71
N LEU A 91 8.20 6.06 3.29
CA LEU A 91 9.27 6.69 4.07
C LEU A 91 8.83 8.08 4.53
N PHE A 92 9.19 8.45 5.76
CA PHE A 92 8.86 9.74 6.36
C PHE A 92 10.11 10.59 6.55
N GLU A 93 9.95 11.92 6.52
CA GLU A 93 11.03 12.84 6.87
C GLU A 93 11.48 12.64 8.31
N PRO A 94 12.79 12.53 8.57
CA PRO A 94 13.33 12.68 9.90
C PRO A 94 13.25 14.17 10.30
N ASP A 95 12.49 14.47 11.35
CA ASP A 95 12.55 15.73 12.14
C ASP A 95 11.71 16.96 11.71
N THR A 96 10.64 16.82 10.93
CA THR A 96 9.64 17.91 10.79
C THR A 96 8.45 17.69 11.73
N GLY A 97 8.09 18.70 12.54
CA GLY A 97 7.12 18.59 13.64
C GLY A 97 5.72 18.06 13.27
N CYS A 98 5.38 18.04 11.98
CA CYS A 98 4.30 17.25 11.41
C CYS A 98 4.93 16.29 10.39
N GLY A 99 4.92 14.98 10.67
CA GLY A 99 5.56 14.00 9.79
C GLY A 99 5.03 14.13 8.35
N THR A 100 5.95 14.13 7.39
CA THR A 100 5.63 14.15 5.96
C THR A 100 6.12 12.86 5.34
N ALA A 101 5.24 12.16 4.63
CA ALA A 101 5.64 11.03 3.80
C ALA A 101 6.36 11.58 2.56
N VAL A 102 7.61 11.17 2.34
CA VAL A 102 8.46 11.64 1.23
C VAL A 102 8.62 10.62 0.13
N GLU A 103 8.53 9.34 0.46
CA GLU A 103 8.47 8.28 -0.52
C GLU A 103 7.25 7.43 -0.25
N ILE A 104 6.47 7.15 -1.29
CA ILE A 104 5.27 6.32 -1.19
C ILE A 104 5.19 5.47 -2.44
N SER A 105 5.07 4.16 -2.25
CA SER A 105 4.81 3.21 -3.33
C SER A 105 3.55 2.39 -3.08
N ASN A 106 3.04 1.76 -4.14
CA ASN A 106 2.02 0.71 -4.05
C ASN A 106 2.65 -0.70 -4.11
N GLN A 107 3.93 -0.82 -3.73
CA GLN A 107 4.69 -2.06 -3.82
C GLN A 107 4.22 -3.08 -2.77
N SER A 108 3.18 -3.85 -3.10
CA SER A 108 2.77 -5.03 -2.35
C SER A 108 2.52 -6.20 -3.29
N THR A 109 3.37 -7.22 -3.25
CA THR A 109 3.18 -8.46 -4.04
C THR A 109 2.11 -9.39 -3.46
N GLY A 110 1.68 -9.12 -2.22
CA GLY A 110 0.61 -9.85 -1.54
C GLY A 110 -0.79 -9.33 -1.88
N TYR A 111 -0.97 -8.02 -2.03
CA TYR A 111 -2.28 -7.40 -2.34
C TYR A 111 -2.37 -6.82 -3.75
N CYS A 112 -1.24 -6.48 -4.35
CA CYS A 112 -1.13 -5.95 -5.71
C CYS A 112 -2.12 -4.80 -6.03
N PRO A 113 -2.18 -3.72 -5.22
CA PRO A 113 -3.13 -2.64 -5.46
C PRO A 113 -2.84 -1.87 -6.75
N ASP A 114 -3.89 -1.41 -7.44
CA ASP A 114 -3.77 -0.60 -8.66
C ASP A 114 -3.49 0.87 -8.32
N LEU A 115 -3.24 1.70 -9.35
CA LEU A 115 -2.90 3.11 -9.17
C LEU A 115 -4.00 3.95 -8.52
N ASP A 116 -5.27 3.55 -8.66
CA ASP A 116 -6.43 4.22 -8.07
C ASP A 116 -6.42 4.17 -6.52
N SER A 117 -5.69 3.21 -5.93
CA SER A 117 -5.51 3.05 -4.49
C SER A 117 -4.85 4.26 -3.83
N TRP A 118 -4.16 5.11 -4.60
CA TRP A 118 -3.64 6.39 -4.13
C TRP A 118 -4.72 7.23 -3.41
N THR A 119 -5.97 7.18 -3.88
CA THR A 119 -7.07 7.94 -3.28
C THR A 119 -7.26 7.58 -1.80
N ALA A 120 -7.16 6.30 -1.45
CA ALA A 120 -7.28 5.83 -0.09
C ALA A 120 -6.06 6.22 0.76
N VAL A 121 -4.86 6.19 0.17
CA VAL A 121 -3.62 6.64 0.82
C VAL A 121 -3.69 8.12 1.16
N ALA A 122 -4.03 8.97 0.19
CA ALA A 122 -4.15 10.41 0.38
C ALA A 122 -5.16 10.73 1.48
N ARG A 123 -6.36 10.13 1.44
CA ARG A 123 -7.38 10.34 2.49
C ARG A 123 -6.92 9.89 3.87
N ALA A 124 -6.23 8.77 3.99
CA ALA A 124 -5.75 8.28 5.27
C ALA A 124 -4.68 9.22 5.86
N LEU A 125 -3.78 9.74 5.02
CA LEU A 125 -2.76 10.71 5.39
C LEU A 125 -3.37 12.07 5.75
N ASP A 126 -4.29 12.59 4.93
CA ASP A 126 -5.05 13.83 5.18
C ASP A 126 -5.80 13.76 6.51
N ARG A 127 -6.49 12.64 6.75
CA ARG A 127 -7.23 12.40 8.00
C ARG A 127 -6.32 12.39 9.22
N ALA A 128 -5.11 11.87 9.07
CA ALA A 128 -4.10 11.88 10.13
C ALA A 128 -3.36 13.24 10.24
N GLY A 129 -3.53 14.16 9.30
CA GLY A 129 -2.77 15.42 9.25
C GLY A 129 -1.29 15.20 8.90
N VAL A 130 -0.99 14.18 8.10
CA VAL A 130 0.35 13.81 7.63
C VAL A 130 0.55 14.34 6.21
N GLY A 131 1.64 15.07 5.97
CA GLY A 131 1.94 15.62 4.65
C GLY A 131 2.28 14.53 3.62
N HIS A 132 2.02 14.80 2.34
CA HIS A 132 2.31 13.85 1.26
C HIS A 132 2.57 14.53 -0.09
N PRO A 133 3.29 13.88 -1.02
CA PRO A 133 3.69 14.47 -2.31
C PRO A 133 2.53 14.63 -3.32
N GLY A 134 1.34 14.10 -3.03
CA GLY A 134 0.16 14.23 -3.91
C GLY A 134 -0.01 13.09 -4.92
N GLY A 135 0.91 12.13 -4.94
CA GLY A 135 0.85 10.89 -5.71
C GLY A 135 1.80 9.83 -5.15
N PHE A 136 1.76 8.62 -5.68
CA PHE A 136 2.85 7.67 -5.48
C PHE A 136 4.14 8.24 -6.08
N THR A 137 5.25 8.18 -5.33
CA THR A 137 6.57 8.54 -5.86
C THR A 137 7.18 7.41 -6.67
N HIS A 138 6.76 6.17 -6.39
CA HIS A 138 7.13 4.98 -7.15
C HIS A 138 5.89 4.11 -7.37
N THR A 139 5.55 3.85 -8.63
CA THR A 139 4.36 3.08 -9.01
C THR A 139 4.74 1.72 -9.58
N LEU A 140 3.98 0.70 -9.21
CA LEU A 140 4.00 -0.63 -9.82
C LEU A 140 2.63 -0.93 -10.40
N VAL A 141 2.60 -1.45 -11.63
CA VAL A 141 1.36 -1.88 -12.28
C VAL A 141 1.35 -3.41 -12.30
N PHE A 142 0.50 -4.00 -11.45
CA PHE A 142 0.37 -5.46 -11.35
C PHE A 142 -0.76 -5.97 -12.25
N ARG A 143 -0.50 -7.05 -12.97
CA ARG A 143 -1.51 -7.76 -13.78
C ARG A 143 -1.39 -9.26 -13.61
N ARG A 144 -2.51 -9.96 -13.70
CA ARG A 144 -2.54 -11.42 -13.84
C ARG A 144 -2.56 -11.78 -15.32
N CYS A 145 -1.60 -12.57 -15.77
CA CYS A 145 -1.63 -13.09 -17.13
C CYS A 145 -2.76 -14.11 -17.28
N GLU A 146 -3.62 -13.93 -18.28
CA GLU A 146 -4.73 -14.85 -18.55
C GLU A 146 -4.25 -16.17 -19.19
N GLY A 147 -3.07 -16.16 -19.83
CA GLY A 147 -2.48 -17.33 -20.47
C GLY A 147 -1.80 -18.30 -19.48
N CYS A 148 -0.92 -17.80 -18.61
CA CYS A 148 -0.17 -18.65 -17.66
C CYS A 148 -0.62 -18.51 -16.20
N GLY A 149 -1.50 -17.56 -15.88
CA GLY A 149 -1.97 -17.32 -14.51
C GLY A 149 -1.01 -16.56 -13.62
N GLU A 150 0.22 -16.29 -14.07
CA GLU A 150 1.24 -15.59 -13.30
C GLU A 150 0.90 -14.12 -13.04
N ARG A 151 1.42 -13.60 -11.93
CA ARG A 151 1.30 -12.18 -11.55
C ARG A 151 2.55 -11.44 -12.02
N ALA A 152 2.37 -10.59 -13.03
CA ALA A 152 3.43 -9.83 -13.64
C ALA A 152 3.36 -8.35 -13.24
N ILE A 153 4.52 -7.70 -13.23
CA ILE A 153 4.65 -6.25 -13.15
C ILE A 153 4.86 -5.75 -14.58
N VAL A 154 3.98 -4.85 -15.03
CA VAL A 154 4.13 -4.12 -16.30
C VAL A 154 5.32 -3.15 -16.16
N ARG A 155 6.20 -3.14 -17.16
CA ARG A 155 7.39 -2.28 -17.20
C ARG A 155 7.26 -1.33 -18.37
N GLU A 156 7.54 -0.04 -18.15
CA GLU A 156 7.59 0.96 -19.22
C GLU A 156 6.31 0.99 -20.08
N ASP A 157 5.15 0.77 -19.45
CA ASP A 157 3.83 0.66 -20.09
C ASP A 157 3.71 -0.46 -21.16
N ASP A 158 4.62 -1.44 -21.15
CA ASP A 158 4.58 -2.61 -22.02
C ASP A 158 3.79 -3.77 -21.38
N PHE A 159 2.56 -3.97 -21.86
CA PHE A 159 1.61 -4.97 -21.34
C PHE A 159 1.91 -6.38 -21.87
N VAL A 160 3.12 -6.87 -21.61
CA VAL A 160 3.58 -8.21 -21.97
C VAL A 160 3.99 -8.99 -20.73
N CYS A 161 3.52 -10.23 -20.64
CA CYS A 161 3.82 -11.13 -19.54
C CYS A 161 5.28 -11.60 -19.64
N VAL A 162 6.10 -11.21 -18.65
CA VAL A 162 7.52 -11.60 -18.58
C VAL A 162 7.75 -13.12 -18.47
N PHE A 163 6.73 -13.90 -18.11
CA PHE A 163 6.84 -15.35 -17.92
C PHE A 163 6.56 -16.16 -19.18
N CYS A 164 5.63 -15.71 -20.03
CA CYS A 164 5.19 -16.48 -21.21
C CYS A 164 5.15 -15.68 -22.51
N GLY A 165 5.38 -14.36 -22.47
CA GLY A 165 5.31 -13.47 -23.64
C GLY A 165 3.89 -13.13 -24.10
N GLY A 166 2.84 -13.60 -23.40
CA GLY A 166 1.45 -13.28 -23.73
C GLY A 166 1.05 -11.86 -23.32
N ASN A 167 0.02 -11.32 -23.96
CA ASN A 167 -0.50 -9.99 -23.63
C ASN A 167 -1.08 -9.96 -22.20
N LEU A 168 -0.83 -8.86 -21.47
CA LEU A 168 -1.43 -8.58 -20.18
C LEU A 168 -2.66 -7.67 -20.36
N PRO A 169 -3.70 -7.80 -19.52
CA PRO A 169 -4.84 -6.89 -19.57
C PRO A 169 -4.45 -5.45 -19.19
N GLU A 170 -5.02 -4.47 -19.89
CA GLU A 170 -4.85 -3.05 -19.57
C GLU A 170 -5.45 -2.71 -18.21
N GLN A 171 -6.60 -3.33 -17.90
CA GLN A 171 -7.31 -3.13 -16.64
C GLN A 171 -6.79 -4.11 -15.57
N TRP A 172 -6.81 -3.65 -14.32
CA TRP A 172 -6.46 -4.50 -13.19
C TRP A 172 -7.41 -5.70 -13.07
N ASN A 173 -6.85 -6.90 -12.90
CA ASN A 173 -7.56 -8.19 -12.94
C ASN A 173 -7.08 -9.20 -11.88
N LEU A 174 -6.61 -8.71 -10.72
CA LEU A 174 -6.06 -9.56 -9.67
C LEU A 174 -7.07 -9.94 -8.58
N ALA A 175 -8.28 -9.39 -8.62
CA ALA A 175 -9.35 -9.89 -7.76
C ALA A 175 -9.65 -11.35 -8.11
N PRO A 176 -10.01 -12.17 -7.10
CA PRO A 176 -10.55 -13.51 -7.31
C PRO A 176 -11.76 -13.54 -8.25
#